data_AF-A0A2D4NPL9-F1
#
_entry.id   AF-A0A2D4NPL9-F1
#
_cell.length_a   1.000
_cell.length_b   1.000
_cell.length_c   1.000
_cell.angle_alpha   90.00
_cell.angle_beta   90.00
_cell.angle_gamma   90.00
#
_symmetry.space_group_name_H-M   'P 1'
#
loop_
_entity.id
_entity.type
_entity.pdbx_description
1 polymer ?
#
loop_
_entity_poly.entity_id
_entity_poly.type
_entity_poly.pdbx_seq_one_letter_code
_entity_poly.pdbx_strand_id
1 'polypeptide(L)'
;DIMWIKVFQEIKFPKAENQDFYCINDYNQRISLLEKPVPNCGMPSVKLNTQNLTVIEGKTITLYCEATGSPSPTIAWVFNNIVSKHESDTNKNPASFTIKNVSSSDSGIQIYCIAENTVGEDQASVDLTVFFAPNITYLEIPYSDHHWCIPFSVRGNPQPVLTWLHDGAKLNESEYIWTKIHVTNRTEYHGCLQLDNPTHVNNGNYTLVAENQYGKDEANISAYFMEDPGGSSPFYDHPGYIEDYGTPTNDFEDTTNNSNQVTSTDVSNKDNEDSITVYVVVGIAALVCTGLVIMLIILKFGRHSKFGMKGSVLFHKIPLDE
;
A
#
# COMPACT_ATOMS: atom_id res chain seq x y z
N ASP A 1 27.23 -35.34 20.26
CA ASP A 1 26.03 -34.67 20.81
C ASP A 1 26.43 -33.45 21.62
N ILE A 2 26.36 -32.27 21.02
CA ILE A 2 26.62 -30.99 21.72
C ILE A 2 25.32 -30.20 21.65
N MET A 3 24.58 -30.25 22.77
CA MET A 3 23.38 -29.44 22.98
C MET A 3 23.80 -27.99 23.22
N TRP A 4 23.43 -27.10 22.32
CA TRP A 4 23.61 -25.66 22.51
C TRP A 4 22.64 -25.17 23.59
N ILE A 5 23.20 -24.78 24.72
CA ILE A 5 22.52 -24.05 25.79
C ILE A 5 22.43 -22.58 25.35
N LYS A 6 21.23 -22.12 24.98
CA LYS A 6 20.93 -20.69 24.82
C LYS A 6 20.46 -20.16 26.17
N VAL A 7 21.39 -19.71 27.01
CA VAL A 7 21.08 -18.90 28.20
C VAL A 7 21.27 -17.44 27.81
N PHE A 8 20.17 -16.77 27.48
CA PHE A 8 20.13 -15.32 27.53
C PHE A 8 19.98 -14.93 29.00
N GLN A 9 21.05 -14.38 29.58
CA GLN A 9 20.99 -13.66 30.85
C GLN A 9 20.23 -12.35 30.63
N GLU A 10 19.01 -12.24 31.15
CA GLU A 10 18.48 -10.92 31.53
C GLU A 10 19.21 -10.47 32.81
N ILE A 11 20.38 -9.85 32.63
CA ILE A 11 20.98 -9.02 33.68
C ILE A 11 21.16 -7.62 33.09
N LYS A 12 20.47 -6.65 33.69
CA LYS A 12 20.68 -5.22 33.46
C LYS A 12 22.14 -4.85 33.78
N PHE A 13 22.99 -4.78 32.76
CA PHE A 13 24.30 -4.11 32.84
C PHE A 13 24.30 -2.89 31.90
N PRO A 14 24.61 -1.66 32.37
CA PRO A 14 24.51 -0.45 31.56
C PRO A 14 25.61 -0.27 30.50
N LYS A 15 26.47 -1.27 30.29
CA LYS A 15 27.44 -1.33 29.21
C LYS A 15 27.63 -2.80 28.85
N ALA A 16 27.02 -3.24 27.76
CA ALA A 16 27.32 -4.54 27.17
C ALA A 16 28.71 -4.46 26.55
N GLU A 17 29.75 -4.64 27.37
CA GLU A 17 31.08 -4.98 26.87
C GLU A 17 30.99 -6.37 26.24
N ASN A 18 31.46 -6.49 25.00
CA ASN A 18 31.50 -7.74 24.25
C ASN A 18 32.07 -8.87 25.11
N GLN A 19 31.24 -9.86 25.47
CA GLN A 19 31.74 -11.08 26.10
C GLN A 19 32.25 -12.02 25.00
N ASP A 20 33.57 -12.22 24.97
CA ASP A 20 34.20 -13.18 24.08
C ASP A 20 33.89 -14.62 24.55
N PHE A 21 33.18 -15.38 23.71
CA PHE A 21 32.91 -16.79 23.97
C PHE A 21 34.20 -17.61 23.80
N TYR A 22 34.50 -18.52 24.74
CA TYR A 22 35.66 -19.43 24.67
C TYR A 22 35.31 -20.84 25.19
N CYS A 23 36.02 -21.86 24.71
CA CYS A 23 36.03 -23.19 25.33
C CYS A 23 37.36 -23.43 26.07
N ILE A 24 37.39 -24.36 27.02
CA ILE A 24 38.60 -24.74 27.76
C ILE A 24 38.99 -26.17 27.34
N ASN A 25 40.25 -26.39 26.95
CA ASN A 25 40.74 -27.74 26.64
C ASN A 25 41.21 -28.50 27.89
N ASP A 26 41.61 -29.76 27.72
CA ASP A 26 42.09 -30.63 28.81
C ASP A 26 43.37 -30.10 29.51
N TYR A 27 44.03 -29.10 28.91
CA TYR A 27 45.19 -28.40 29.46
C TYR A 27 44.84 -27.05 30.11
N ASN A 28 43.55 -26.79 30.34
CA ASN A 28 43.03 -25.56 30.95
C ASN A 28 43.30 -24.28 30.13
N GLN A 29 43.53 -24.40 28.83
CA GLN A 29 43.74 -23.27 27.93
C GLN A 29 42.42 -22.77 27.35
N ARG A 30 42.22 -21.45 27.36
CA ARG A 30 41.06 -20.81 26.73
C ARG A 30 41.26 -20.75 25.21
N ILE A 31 40.31 -21.32 24.48
CA ILE A 31 40.24 -21.28 23.02
C ILE A 31 39.07 -20.38 22.65
N SER A 32 39.37 -19.26 21.98
CA SER A 32 38.33 -18.35 21.48
C SER A 32 37.39 -19.08 20.53
N LEU A 33 36.08 -18.94 20.76
CA LEU A 33 35.03 -19.47 19.88
C LEU A 33 34.72 -18.50 18.73
N LEU A 34 35.25 -17.28 18.76
CA LEU A 34 35.03 -16.26 17.72
C LEU A 34 35.60 -16.64 16.34
N GLU A 35 36.48 -17.65 16.27
CA GLU A 35 37.25 -17.94 15.04
C GLU A 35 37.15 -19.39 14.56
N LYS A 36 36.27 -20.23 15.13
CA LYS A 36 36.07 -21.58 14.59
C LYS A 36 35.04 -21.55 13.46
N PRO A 37 35.44 -21.73 12.18
CA PRO A 37 34.47 -21.89 11.10
C PRO A 37 33.61 -23.13 11.42
N VAL A 38 32.29 -22.95 11.47
CA VAL A 38 31.38 -24.10 11.54
C VAL A 38 31.46 -24.80 10.18
N PRO A 39 32.01 -26.02 10.10
CA PRO A 39 32.14 -26.71 8.83
C PRO A 39 30.73 -26.93 8.27
N ASN A 40 30.53 -26.67 6.97
CA ASN A 40 29.26 -26.85 6.28
C ASN A 40 28.12 -25.89 6.72
N CYS A 41 28.44 -24.69 7.21
CA CYS A 41 27.45 -23.61 7.32
C CYS A 41 27.74 -22.53 6.28
N GLY A 42 26.73 -22.20 5.48
CA GLY A 42 26.78 -21.17 4.45
C GLY A 42 25.44 -20.44 4.39
N MET A 43 25.52 -19.11 4.37
CA MET A 43 24.37 -18.23 4.19
C MET A 43 23.65 -18.58 2.87
N PRO A 44 22.32 -18.49 2.81
CA PRO A 44 21.60 -18.67 1.56
C PRO A 44 22.08 -17.69 0.50
N SER A 45 22.03 -18.10 -0.76
CA SER A 45 22.24 -17.22 -1.90
C SER A 45 21.19 -17.52 -2.97
N VAL A 46 20.43 -16.49 -3.34
CA VAL A 46 19.28 -16.58 -4.25
C VAL A 46 19.62 -16.05 -5.63
N LYS A 47 19.11 -16.73 -6.66
CA LYS A 47 19.23 -16.30 -8.05
C LYS A 47 17.93 -16.53 -8.81
N LEU A 48 17.41 -15.45 -9.42
CA LEU A 48 16.31 -15.54 -10.39
C LEU A 48 16.84 -15.84 -11.79
N ASN A 49 16.03 -16.53 -12.60
CA ASN A 49 16.34 -16.82 -14.00
C ASN A 49 16.35 -15.57 -14.90
N THR A 50 15.72 -14.47 -14.48
CA THR A 50 15.74 -13.19 -15.16
C THR A 50 15.76 -12.02 -14.17
N GLN A 51 16.40 -10.92 -14.57
CA GLN A 51 16.43 -9.66 -13.82
C GLN A 51 15.35 -8.67 -14.28
N ASN A 52 14.81 -8.85 -15.49
CA ASN A 52 13.73 -8.04 -16.06
C ASN A 52 12.62 -8.97 -16.55
N LEU A 53 11.39 -8.79 -16.06
CA LEU A 53 10.25 -9.61 -16.44
C LEU A 53 9.26 -8.79 -17.26
N THR A 54 9.22 -9.04 -18.57
CA THR A 54 8.26 -8.40 -19.46
C THR A 54 7.39 -9.45 -20.14
N VAL A 55 6.07 -9.22 -20.13
CA VAL A 55 5.09 -10.15 -20.68
C VAL A 55 3.97 -9.38 -21.38
N ILE A 56 3.42 -9.95 -22.45
CA ILE A 56 2.26 -9.39 -23.14
C ILE A 56 0.99 -9.84 -22.40
N GLU A 57 0.01 -8.95 -22.25
CA GLU A 57 -1.28 -9.25 -21.62
C GLU A 57 -1.94 -10.50 -22.22
N GLY A 58 -2.57 -11.29 -21.36
CA GLY A 58 -3.20 -12.56 -21.68
C GLY A 58 -2.23 -13.73 -21.86
N LYS A 59 -0.91 -13.51 -21.85
CA LYS A 59 0.08 -14.61 -21.86
C LYS A 59 0.30 -15.18 -20.47
N THR A 60 0.95 -16.34 -20.44
CA THR A 60 1.40 -17.00 -19.20
C THR A 60 2.91 -16.83 -19.08
N ILE A 61 3.39 -16.59 -17.86
CA ILE A 61 4.81 -16.45 -17.55
C ILE A 61 5.17 -17.31 -16.34
N THR A 62 6.38 -17.87 -16.35
CA THR A 62 6.93 -18.66 -15.25
C THR A 62 8.31 -18.12 -14.86
N LEU A 63 8.45 -17.75 -13.59
CA LEU A 63 9.71 -17.41 -12.95
C LEU A 63 10.31 -18.65 -12.30
N TYR A 64 11.64 -18.74 -12.34
CA TYR A 64 12.40 -19.77 -11.65
C TYR A 64 13.38 -19.11 -10.69
N CYS A 65 13.44 -19.65 -9.48
CA CYS A 65 14.32 -19.21 -8.43
C CYS A 65 15.18 -20.38 -7.95
N GLU A 66 16.49 -20.21 -8.04
CA GLU A 66 17.47 -21.15 -7.51
C GLU A 66 18.05 -20.58 -6.22
N ALA A 67 18.22 -21.45 -5.21
CA ALA A 67 18.87 -21.08 -3.97
C ALA A 67 19.99 -22.06 -3.62
N THR A 68 21.11 -21.52 -3.14
CA THR A 68 22.22 -22.31 -2.59
C THR A 68 22.42 -21.95 -1.13
N GLY A 69 23.03 -22.82 -0.33
CA GLY A 69 23.24 -22.57 1.09
C GLY A 69 23.43 -23.88 1.86
N SER A 70 23.98 -23.79 3.07
CA SER A 70 24.16 -24.95 3.94
C SER A 70 23.80 -24.60 5.39
N PRO A 71 22.79 -25.23 6.01
CA PRO A 71 21.89 -26.24 5.45
C PRO A 71 21.12 -25.76 4.21
N SER A 72 20.62 -26.70 3.39
CA SER A 72 19.86 -26.37 2.18
C SER A 72 18.69 -25.44 2.51
N PRO A 73 18.57 -24.28 1.87
CA PRO A 73 17.56 -23.30 2.22
C PRO A 73 16.17 -23.69 1.68
N THR A 74 15.14 -23.24 2.37
CA THR A 74 13.74 -23.29 1.91
C THR A 74 13.41 -22.05 1.11
N ILE A 75 12.75 -22.21 -0.04
CA ILE A 75 12.42 -21.11 -0.95
C ILE A 75 10.95 -20.71 -0.78
N ALA A 76 10.66 -19.41 -0.73
CA ALA A 76 9.31 -18.87 -0.71
C ALA A 76 9.16 -17.72 -1.72
N TRP A 77 7.95 -17.55 -2.27
CA TRP A 77 7.60 -16.42 -3.13
C TRP A 77 6.75 -15.42 -2.36
N VAL A 78 7.12 -14.14 -2.43
CA VAL A 78 6.38 -13.03 -1.83
C VAL A 78 6.04 -12.03 -2.92
N PHE A 79 4.76 -11.68 -3.03
CA PHE A 79 4.24 -10.74 -4.02
C PHE A 79 2.96 -10.10 -3.47
N ASN A 80 2.68 -8.88 -3.89
CA ASN A 80 1.48 -8.16 -3.47
C ASN A 80 0.58 -7.87 -4.66
N ASN A 81 -0.72 -8.09 -4.50
CA ASN A 81 -1.77 -7.62 -5.41
C ASN A 81 -1.74 -8.18 -6.85
N ILE A 82 -1.22 -9.39 -7.09
CA ILE A 82 -1.40 -10.06 -8.39
C ILE A 82 -2.86 -10.51 -8.51
N VAL A 83 -3.58 -9.92 -9.48
CA VAL A 83 -4.99 -10.23 -9.74
C VAL A 83 -5.15 -11.45 -10.63
N SER A 84 -4.16 -11.73 -11.48
CA SER A 84 -4.17 -12.92 -12.33
C SER A 84 -3.97 -14.21 -11.54
N LYS A 85 -4.54 -15.30 -12.08
CA LYS A 85 -4.41 -16.64 -11.50
C LYS A 85 -2.94 -17.05 -11.47
N HIS A 86 -2.47 -17.51 -10.32
CA HIS A 86 -1.08 -17.89 -10.13
C HIS A 86 -0.92 -19.19 -9.33
N GLU A 87 0.20 -19.88 -9.55
CA GLU A 87 0.57 -21.14 -8.91
C GLU A 87 2.07 -21.10 -8.56
N SER A 88 2.45 -21.57 -7.38
CA SER A 88 3.83 -21.68 -6.93
C SER A 88 4.20 -23.12 -6.56
N ASP A 89 5.42 -23.54 -6.89
CA ASP A 89 6.03 -24.79 -6.44
C ASP A 89 7.34 -24.46 -5.71
N THR A 90 7.27 -24.44 -4.39
CA THR A 90 8.36 -24.06 -3.47
C THR A 90 9.16 -25.26 -2.95
N ASN A 91 8.71 -26.49 -3.22
CA ASN A 91 9.34 -27.71 -2.72
C ASN A 91 10.51 -28.19 -3.60
N LYS A 92 10.79 -27.48 -4.69
CA LYS A 92 11.85 -27.80 -5.65
C LYS A 92 12.90 -26.70 -5.65
N ASN A 93 14.09 -27.06 -6.10
CA ASN A 93 15.17 -26.13 -6.38
C ASN A 93 15.72 -26.47 -7.78
N PRO A 94 15.40 -25.69 -8.82
CA PRO A 94 14.70 -24.40 -8.78
C PRO A 94 13.22 -24.47 -8.36
N ALA A 95 12.79 -23.50 -7.55
CA ALA A 95 11.39 -23.23 -7.25
C ALA A 95 10.76 -22.46 -8.41
N SER A 96 9.46 -22.67 -8.67
CA SER A 96 8.76 -22.01 -9.78
C SER A 96 7.57 -21.17 -9.31
N PHE A 97 7.32 -20.07 -9.99
CA PHE A 97 6.13 -19.24 -9.82
C PHE A 97 5.53 -18.90 -11.18
N THR A 98 4.30 -19.34 -11.43
CA THR A 98 3.62 -19.19 -12.72
C THR A 98 2.41 -18.30 -12.58
N ILE A 99 2.32 -17.26 -13.42
CA ILE A 99 1.15 -16.39 -13.54
C ILE A 99 0.51 -16.67 -14.89
N LYS A 100 -0.77 -17.05 -14.90
CA LYS A 100 -1.54 -17.42 -16.09
C LYS A 100 -2.46 -16.27 -16.49
N ASN A 101 -2.59 -16.04 -17.80
CA ASN A 101 -3.45 -14.99 -18.35
C ASN A 101 -3.19 -13.63 -17.66
N VAL A 102 -1.95 -13.16 -17.74
CA VAL A 102 -1.47 -11.95 -17.04
C VAL A 102 -2.32 -10.74 -17.44
N SER A 103 -2.74 -9.94 -16.45
CA SER A 103 -3.53 -8.72 -16.65
C SER A 103 -2.64 -7.49 -16.73
N SER A 104 -3.03 -6.49 -17.51
CA SER A 104 -2.44 -5.14 -17.46
C SER A 104 -2.41 -4.53 -16.04
N SER A 105 -3.33 -4.92 -15.16
CA SER A 105 -3.35 -4.50 -13.75
C SER A 105 -2.24 -5.12 -12.89
N ASP A 106 -1.59 -6.19 -13.35
CA ASP A 106 -0.44 -6.78 -12.65
C ASP A 106 0.87 -6.01 -12.91
N SER A 107 0.86 -5.01 -13.80
CA SER A 107 2.06 -4.27 -14.17
C SER A 107 2.60 -3.38 -13.03
N GLY A 108 3.92 -3.38 -12.86
CA GLY A 108 4.63 -2.69 -11.79
C GLY A 108 4.53 -3.38 -10.43
N ILE A 109 4.09 -4.65 -10.38
CA ILE A 109 4.17 -5.47 -9.18
C ILE A 109 5.60 -6.03 -9.06
N GLN A 110 6.16 -5.89 -7.86
CA GLN A 110 7.45 -6.48 -7.53
C GLN A 110 7.25 -7.88 -6.93
N ILE A 111 7.95 -8.86 -7.48
CA ILE A 111 7.89 -10.26 -7.06
C ILE A 111 9.22 -10.62 -6.42
N TYR A 112 9.17 -11.17 -5.21
CA TYR A 112 10.33 -11.55 -4.42
C TYR A 112 10.43 -13.07 -4.33
N CYS A 113 11.64 -13.59 -4.50
CA CYS A 113 12.02 -14.92 -4.07
C CYS A 113 12.92 -14.80 -2.84
N ILE A 114 12.53 -15.48 -1.76
CA ILE A 114 13.24 -15.48 -0.48
C ILE A 114 13.74 -16.91 -0.23
N ALA A 115 15.00 -17.06 0.17
CA ALA A 115 15.54 -18.32 0.62
C ALA A 115 16.09 -18.21 2.04
N GLU A 116 15.62 -19.09 2.92
CA GLU A 116 15.92 -19.07 4.34
C GLU A 116 16.55 -20.39 4.79
N ASN A 117 17.56 -20.34 5.65
CA ASN A 117 18.04 -21.48 6.42
C ASN A 117 18.37 -21.06 7.85
N THR A 118 18.88 -21.98 8.66
CA THR A 118 19.23 -21.71 10.06
C THR A 118 20.36 -20.68 10.26
N VAL A 119 21.09 -20.33 9.19
CA VAL A 119 22.19 -19.35 9.21
C VAL A 119 21.68 -17.95 8.90
N GLY A 120 20.64 -17.82 8.07
CA GLY A 120 20.04 -16.54 7.71
C GLY A 120 19.11 -16.63 6.50
N GLU A 121 18.89 -15.49 5.87
CA GLU A 121 18.00 -15.30 4.72
C GLU A 121 18.71 -14.50 3.62
N ASP A 122 18.43 -14.84 2.37
CA ASP A 122 18.77 -14.01 1.20
C ASP A 122 17.55 -13.88 0.28
N GLN A 123 17.48 -12.80 -0.50
CA GLN A 123 16.34 -12.53 -1.37
C GLN A 123 16.74 -11.92 -2.71
N ALA A 124 15.97 -12.24 -3.73
CA ALA A 124 16.05 -11.61 -5.04
C ALA A 124 14.66 -11.15 -5.48
N SER A 125 14.57 -10.05 -6.22
CA SER A 125 13.29 -9.54 -6.73
C SER A 125 13.34 -9.21 -8.21
N VAL A 126 12.15 -9.13 -8.81
CA VAL A 126 11.95 -8.70 -10.20
C VAL A 126 10.65 -7.89 -10.32
N ASP A 127 10.69 -6.84 -11.13
CA ASP A 127 9.50 -6.05 -11.46
C ASP A 127 8.79 -6.64 -12.68
N LEU A 128 7.50 -6.89 -12.55
CA LEU A 128 6.65 -7.37 -13.63
C LEU A 128 6.19 -6.19 -14.50
N THR A 129 6.61 -6.16 -15.76
CA THR A 129 6.14 -5.21 -16.76
C THR A 129 5.18 -5.91 -17.72
N VAL A 130 3.95 -5.41 -17.82
CA VAL A 130 2.94 -5.97 -18.74
C VAL A 130 2.73 -5.03 -19.92
N PHE A 131 2.88 -5.56 -21.13
CA PHE A 131 2.58 -4.86 -22.37
C PHE A 131 1.16 -5.16 -22.85
N PHE A 132 0.41 -4.12 -23.21
CA PHE A 132 -0.99 -4.21 -23.61
C PHE A 132 -1.39 -3.05 -24.54
N ALA A 133 -2.45 -3.26 -25.30
CA ALA A 133 -3.02 -2.25 -26.18
C ALA A 133 -3.56 -1.05 -25.37
N PRO A 134 -3.65 0.15 -25.96
CA PRO A 134 -4.20 1.29 -25.27
C PRO A 134 -5.68 1.08 -24.95
N ASN A 135 -6.15 1.67 -23.86
CA ASN A 135 -7.56 1.73 -23.52
C ASN A 135 -7.89 3.12 -22.97
N ILE A 136 -8.79 3.83 -23.64
CA ILE A 136 -9.28 5.14 -23.22
C ILE A 136 -10.33 4.89 -22.13
N THR A 137 -9.97 5.19 -20.88
CA THR A 137 -10.81 4.94 -19.71
C THR A 137 -11.73 6.12 -19.40
N TYR A 138 -11.41 7.30 -19.92
CA TYR A 138 -12.15 8.52 -19.63
C TYR A 138 -12.00 9.52 -20.78
N LEU A 139 -13.13 10.10 -21.20
CA LEU A 139 -13.22 11.22 -22.13
C LEU A 139 -14.55 11.94 -21.84
N GLU A 140 -14.50 13.19 -21.39
CA GLU A 140 -15.71 13.95 -21.02
C GLU A 140 -15.73 15.34 -21.69
N ILE A 141 -16.91 15.96 -21.68
CA ILE A 141 -17.07 17.33 -22.14
C ILE A 141 -16.30 18.33 -21.25
N PRO A 142 -15.93 19.50 -21.78
CA PRO A 142 -15.37 20.58 -20.97
C PRO A 142 -16.30 20.95 -19.82
N TYR A 143 -15.75 21.17 -18.63
CA TYR A 143 -16.53 21.62 -17.48
C TYR A 143 -16.99 23.07 -17.64
N SER A 144 -18.12 23.42 -17.03
CA SER A 144 -18.73 24.75 -17.14
C SER A 144 -17.85 25.90 -16.63
N ASP A 145 -16.91 25.61 -15.75
CA ASP A 145 -15.95 26.57 -15.18
C ASP A 145 -14.57 26.50 -15.89
N HIS A 146 -14.34 25.47 -16.71
CA HIS A 146 -13.11 25.20 -17.45
C HIS A 146 -13.39 24.79 -18.91
N HIS A 147 -14.10 25.64 -19.65
CA HIS A 147 -14.42 25.47 -21.08
C HIS A 147 -13.19 25.55 -22.02
N TRP A 148 -11.98 25.20 -21.56
CA TRP A 148 -10.76 25.19 -22.36
C TRP A 148 -10.03 23.85 -22.30
N CYS A 149 -10.58 22.86 -21.61
CA CYS A 149 -10.02 21.52 -21.53
C CYS A 149 -11.08 20.47 -21.91
N ILE A 150 -10.71 19.56 -22.81
CA ILE A 150 -11.38 18.27 -22.97
C ILE A 150 -10.55 17.24 -22.18
N PRO A 151 -10.99 16.83 -20.98
CA PRO A 151 -10.19 15.95 -20.14
C PRO A 151 -10.27 14.50 -20.63
N PHE A 152 -9.14 13.79 -20.52
CA PHE A 152 -9.05 12.38 -20.88
C PHE A 152 -8.18 11.58 -19.91
N SER A 153 -8.45 10.28 -19.86
CA SER A 153 -7.56 9.29 -19.25
C SER A 153 -7.38 8.10 -20.19
N VAL A 154 -6.15 7.66 -20.35
CA VAL A 154 -5.79 6.54 -21.21
C VAL A 154 -4.81 5.64 -20.49
N ARG A 155 -5.04 4.34 -20.53
CA ARG A 155 -4.08 3.32 -20.12
C ARG A 155 -3.40 2.74 -21.34
N GLY A 156 -2.15 2.32 -21.21
CA GLY A 156 -1.43 1.64 -22.28
C GLY A 156 0.04 1.44 -21.96
N ASN A 157 0.62 0.32 -22.39
CA ASN A 157 2.04 0.07 -22.25
C ASN A 157 2.58 -0.75 -23.44
N PRO A 158 3.54 -0.26 -24.23
CA PRO A 158 4.23 1.02 -24.15
C PRO A 158 3.30 2.23 -24.25
N GLN A 159 3.83 3.39 -23.83
CA GLN A 159 3.11 4.66 -23.85
C GLN A 159 2.44 4.87 -25.23
N PRO A 160 1.11 5.06 -25.27
CA PRO A 160 0.41 5.29 -26.52
C PRO A 160 0.74 6.66 -27.10
N VAL A 161 0.81 6.73 -28.42
CA VAL A 161 0.77 7.97 -29.18
C VAL A 161 -0.68 8.44 -29.24
N LEU A 162 -0.91 9.69 -28.86
CA LEU A 162 -2.24 10.31 -28.86
C LEU A 162 -2.41 11.17 -30.11
N THR A 163 -3.54 11.03 -30.79
CA THR A 163 -3.91 11.85 -31.94
C THR A 163 -5.35 12.29 -31.80
N TRP A 164 -5.63 13.56 -32.10
CA TRP A 164 -6.98 14.11 -32.08
C TRP A 164 -7.55 14.28 -33.48
N LEU A 165 -8.85 14.10 -33.61
CA LEU A 165 -9.62 14.50 -34.78
C LEU A 165 -10.72 15.46 -34.33
N HIS A 166 -10.97 16.49 -35.15
CA HIS A 166 -12.09 17.42 -35.00
C HIS A 166 -12.96 17.30 -36.26
N ASP A 167 -14.22 16.92 -36.08
CA ASP A 167 -15.19 16.64 -37.13
C ASP A 167 -14.67 15.68 -38.22
N GLY A 168 -13.89 14.68 -37.78
CA GLY A 168 -13.32 13.63 -38.63
C GLY A 168 -12.04 14.03 -39.37
N ALA A 169 -11.60 15.29 -39.29
CA ALA A 169 -10.30 15.72 -39.79
C ALA A 169 -9.25 15.66 -38.68
N LYS A 170 -8.01 15.26 -39.01
CA LYS A 170 -6.92 15.27 -38.04
C LYS A 170 -6.70 16.69 -37.51
N LEU A 171 -6.79 16.84 -36.19
CA LEU A 171 -6.53 18.10 -35.50
C LEU A 171 -5.02 18.29 -35.39
N ASN A 172 -4.54 19.44 -35.89
CA ASN A 172 -3.12 19.79 -35.80
C ASN A 172 -2.89 20.59 -34.51
N GLU A 173 -1.97 20.11 -33.68
CA GLU A 173 -1.56 20.84 -32.48
C GLU A 173 -0.77 22.11 -32.83
N SER A 174 -0.96 23.16 -32.04
CA SER A 174 -0.40 24.50 -32.22
C SER A 174 -0.20 25.18 -30.85
N GLU A 175 0.19 26.46 -30.84
CA GLU A 175 0.26 27.25 -29.60
C GLU A 175 -1.12 27.49 -28.95
N TYR A 176 -2.22 27.35 -29.72
CA TYR A 176 -3.58 27.57 -29.26
C TYR A 176 -4.32 26.28 -28.90
N ILE A 177 -3.92 25.13 -29.45
CA ILE A 177 -4.54 23.84 -29.18
C ILE A 177 -3.45 22.78 -29.03
N TRP A 178 -3.32 22.16 -27.86
CA TRP A 178 -2.28 21.15 -27.63
C TRP A 178 -2.70 20.11 -26.60
N THR A 179 -2.13 18.91 -26.70
CA THR A 179 -2.35 17.86 -25.71
C THR A 179 -1.40 18.03 -24.54
N LYS A 180 -1.94 18.08 -23.31
CA LYS A 180 -1.14 18.17 -22.09
C LYS A 180 -1.47 17.00 -21.15
N ILE A 181 -0.48 16.16 -20.88
CA ILE A 181 -0.57 15.13 -19.84
C ILE A 181 -0.19 15.78 -18.50
N HIS A 182 -1.10 15.74 -17.53
CA HIS A 182 -0.93 16.34 -16.21
C HIS A 182 -0.38 15.35 -15.18
N VAL A 183 -0.84 14.11 -15.24
CA VAL A 183 -0.49 13.06 -14.29
C VAL A 183 -0.16 11.79 -15.06
N THR A 184 0.92 11.13 -14.66
CA THR A 184 1.27 9.80 -15.15
C THR A 184 1.41 8.86 -13.96
N ASN A 185 0.61 7.80 -13.94
CA ASN A 185 0.66 6.76 -12.91
C ASN A 185 0.98 5.41 -13.57
N ARG A 186 2.27 5.05 -13.60
CA ARG A 186 2.80 3.83 -14.23
C ARG A 186 2.45 3.70 -15.71
N THR A 187 1.28 3.13 -16.00
CA THR A 187 0.77 2.83 -17.35
C THR A 187 -0.52 3.59 -17.67
N GLU A 188 -0.90 4.55 -16.82
CA GLU A 188 -2.08 5.39 -16.95
C GLU A 188 -1.66 6.87 -17.10
N TYR A 189 -2.28 7.55 -18.05
CA TYR A 189 -1.98 8.92 -18.44
C TYR A 189 -3.26 9.74 -18.37
N HIS A 190 -3.27 10.76 -17.51
CA HIS A 190 -4.38 11.70 -17.36
C HIS A 190 -3.97 13.05 -17.92
N GLY A 191 -4.80 13.62 -18.79
CA GLY A 191 -4.48 14.85 -19.48
C GLY A 191 -5.70 15.64 -19.94
N CYS A 192 -5.43 16.70 -20.69
CA CYS A 192 -6.41 17.53 -21.36
C CYS A 192 -5.95 17.77 -22.79
N LEU A 193 -6.87 17.80 -23.75
CA LEU A 193 -6.71 18.64 -24.93
C LEU A 193 -7.02 20.08 -24.49
N GLN A 194 -5.99 20.92 -24.43
CA GLN A 194 -6.10 22.32 -24.05
C GLN A 194 -6.42 23.17 -25.27
N LEU A 195 -7.30 24.15 -25.12
CA LEU A 195 -7.66 25.15 -26.11
C LEU A 195 -7.53 26.53 -25.47
N ASP A 196 -6.69 27.40 -26.00
CA ASP A 196 -6.57 28.78 -25.51
C ASP A 196 -7.69 29.65 -26.09
N ASN A 197 -8.53 30.21 -25.21
CA ASN A 197 -9.69 31.05 -25.55
C ASN A 197 -10.56 30.49 -26.70
N PRO A 198 -11.13 29.27 -26.56
CA PRO A 198 -11.92 28.67 -27.61
C PRO A 198 -13.18 29.48 -27.90
N THR A 199 -13.56 29.51 -29.17
CA THR A 199 -14.78 30.18 -29.64
C THR A 199 -15.74 29.18 -30.27
N HIS A 200 -16.87 29.65 -30.78
CA HIS A 200 -17.87 28.81 -31.45
C HIS A 200 -17.29 27.98 -32.61
N VAL A 201 -16.21 28.44 -33.27
CA VAL A 201 -15.53 27.70 -34.35
C VAL A 201 -14.85 26.41 -33.86
N ASN A 202 -14.60 26.31 -32.55
CA ASN A 202 -14.02 25.13 -31.92
C ASN A 202 -15.10 24.13 -31.50
N ASN A 203 -16.39 24.46 -31.63
CA ASN A 203 -17.46 23.50 -31.36
C ASN A 203 -17.38 22.34 -32.36
N GLY A 204 -17.81 21.15 -31.93
CA GLY A 204 -17.89 20.00 -32.82
C GLY A 204 -17.56 18.68 -32.13
N ASN A 205 -17.37 17.64 -32.94
CA ASN A 205 -17.07 16.31 -32.45
C ASN A 205 -15.55 16.10 -32.38
N TYR A 206 -15.04 15.84 -31.18
CA TYR A 206 -13.64 15.54 -30.92
C TYR A 206 -13.46 14.04 -30.73
N THR A 207 -12.54 13.43 -31.47
CA THR A 207 -12.17 12.03 -31.31
C THR A 207 -10.73 11.93 -30.85
N LEU A 208 -10.51 11.28 -29.70
CA LEU A 208 -9.19 10.89 -29.23
C LEU A 208 -8.87 9.50 -29.76
N VAL A 209 -7.70 9.37 -30.38
CA VAL A 209 -7.13 8.12 -30.85
C VAL A 209 -5.86 7.83 -30.06
N ALA A 210 -5.79 6.68 -29.41
CA ALA A 210 -4.61 6.22 -28.70
C ALA A 210 -4.06 4.95 -29.35
N GLU A 211 -2.78 4.95 -29.74
CA GLU A 211 -2.18 3.85 -30.49
C GLU A 211 -0.80 3.46 -29.94
N ASN A 212 -0.55 2.16 -29.80
CA ASN A 212 0.77 1.60 -29.58
C ASN A 212 0.96 0.33 -30.44
N GLN A 213 2.13 -0.30 -30.37
CA GLN A 213 2.44 -1.50 -31.17
C GLN A 213 1.55 -2.73 -30.91
N TYR A 214 0.73 -2.71 -29.85
CA TYR A 214 -0.17 -3.80 -29.47
C TYR A 214 -1.63 -3.54 -29.85
N GLY A 215 -1.96 -2.32 -30.28
CA GLY A 215 -3.31 -2.01 -30.75
C GLY A 215 -3.62 -0.53 -30.67
N LYS A 216 -4.90 -0.23 -30.86
CA LYS A 216 -5.44 1.11 -30.96
C LYS A 216 -6.83 1.16 -30.33
N ASP A 217 -7.13 2.27 -29.67
CA ASP A 217 -8.45 2.57 -29.12
C ASP A 217 -8.86 4.00 -29.52
N GLU A 218 -10.16 4.22 -29.66
CA GLU A 218 -10.73 5.52 -30.06
C GLU A 218 -11.99 5.83 -29.26
N ALA A 219 -12.12 7.09 -28.81
CA ALA A 219 -13.31 7.59 -28.13
C ALA A 219 -13.67 8.98 -28.66
N ASN A 220 -14.96 9.30 -28.72
CA ASN A 220 -15.43 10.60 -29.22
C ASN A 220 -16.34 11.32 -28.22
N ILE A 221 -16.37 12.64 -28.33
CA ILE A 221 -17.20 13.52 -27.51
C ILE A 221 -17.57 14.78 -28.30
N SER A 222 -18.80 15.25 -28.16
CA SER A 222 -19.23 16.53 -28.73
C SER A 222 -18.95 17.65 -27.74
N ALA A 223 -17.98 18.51 -28.05
CA ALA A 223 -17.60 19.64 -27.21
C ALA A 223 -18.26 20.93 -27.71
N TYR A 224 -18.71 21.74 -26.77
CA TYR A 224 -19.34 23.03 -27.02
C TYR A 224 -18.72 24.08 -26.10
N PHE A 225 -18.22 25.16 -26.70
CA PHE A 225 -17.40 26.18 -26.06
C PHE A 225 -18.10 27.54 -26.00
N MET A 226 -18.74 27.97 -27.10
CA MET A 226 -19.49 29.23 -27.17
C MET A 226 -20.66 29.15 -28.15
N GLU A 227 -21.65 30.02 -27.98
CA GLU A 227 -22.74 30.21 -28.95
C GLU A 227 -22.25 30.77 -30.29
N ASP A 228 -22.87 30.30 -31.38
CA ASP A 228 -22.65 30.84 -32.71
C ASP A 228 -23.11 32.30 -32.80
N PRO A 229 -22.32 33.20 -33.40
CA PRO A 229 -22.71 34.60 -33.59
C PRO A 229 -24.00 34.68 -34.40
N GLY A 230 -25.08 35.18 -33.79
CA GLY A 230 -26.38 35.32 -34.44
C GLY A 230 -27.32 34.12 -34.28
N GLY A 231 -26.97 33.12 -33.46
CA GLY A 231 -27.90 32.09 -33.03
C GLY A 231 -29.06 32.70 -32.24
N SER A 232 -30.29 32.57 -32.75
CA SER A 232 -31.47 32.89 -31.96
C SER A 232 -31.60 31.84 -30.87
N SER A 233 -31.43 32.24 -29.61
CA SER A 233 -31.84 31.43 -28.46
C SER A 233 -33.25 30.89 -28.72
N PRO A 234 -33.51 29.58 -28.64
CA PRO A 234 -34.87 29.09 -28.62
C PRO A 234 -35.47 29.61 -27.31
N PHE A 235 -36.29 30.65 -27.44
CA PHE A 235 -37.18 31.17 -26.42
C PHE A 235 -37.87 30.01 -25.71
N TYR A 236 -37.32 29.56 -24.58
CA TYR A 236 -38.11 28.92 -23.56
C TYR A 236 -38.84 30.05 -22.85
N ASP A 237 -40.07 30.33 -23.28
CA ASP A 237 -41.04 31.04 -22.47
C ASP A 237 -41.24 30.23 -21.19
N HIS A 238 -40.47 30.57 -20.14
CA HIS A 238 -40.85 30.27 -18.78
C HIS A 238 -41.66 31.47 -18.27
N PRO A 239 -42.97 31.32 -18.02
CA PRO A 239 -43.75 32.40 -17.48
C PRO A 239 -43.40 32.58 -16.00
N GLY A 240 -42.80 33.72 -15.70
CA GLY A 240 -42.69 34.26 -14.36
C GLY A 240 -41.28 34.17 -13.77
N TYR A 241 -40.56 35.28 -13.78
CA TYR A 241 -40.30 36.06 -12.56
C TYR A 241 -39.65 37.37 -12.99
N ILE A 242 -40.29 38.50 -12.65
CA ILE A 242 -39.73 39.84 -12.83
C ILE A 242 -38.72 40.01 -11.70
N GLU A 243 -37.43 40.11 -12.02
CA GLU A 243 -36.44 40.65 -11.06
C GLU A 243 -36.29 42.15 -11.31
N ASP A 244 -36.92 42.90 -10.42
CA ASP A 244 -36.84 44.35 -10.31
C ASP A 244 -35.47 44.76 -9.76
N TYR A 245 -34.80 45.69 -10.44
CA TYR A 245 -33.52 46.25 -10.03
C TYR A 245 -33.72 47.18 -8.83
N GLY A 246 -33.59 46.63 -7.62
CA GLY A 246 -33.59 47.37 -6.37
C GLY A 246 -32.18 47.73 -5.87
N THR A 247 -31.84 49.01 -5.89
CA THR A 247 -30.67 49.64 -5.27
C THR A 247 -30.57 49.40 -3.75
N PRO A 248 -29.36 49.33 -3.13
CA PRO A 248 -29.24 49.22 -1.68
C PRO A 248 -29.23 50.61 -1.02
N THR A 249 -30.19 50.85 -0.12
CA THR A 249 -30.13 51.93 0.87
C THR A 249 -29.96 51.31 2.25
N ASN A 250 -28.87 51.69 2.92
CA ASN A 250 -28.74 51.57 4.38
C ASN A 250 -29.81 52.42 5.06
N ASP A 251 -30.37 51.95 6.17
CA ASP A 251 -30.38 52.65 7.48
C ASP A 251 -31.40 52.01 8.46
N PHE A 252 -30.91 51.68 9.68
CA PHE A 252 -31.49 51.88 11.04
C PHE A 252 -32.92 51.34 11.36
N GLU A 253 -33.32 50.76 12.51
CA GLU A 253 -32.92 50.66 13.94
C GLU A 253 -33.46 49.33 14.50
N ASP A 254 -32.72 48.58 15.33
CA ASP A 254 -32.76 48.52 16.81
C ASP A 254 -34.16 48.31 17.46
N THR A 255 -34.33 47.23 18.24
CA THR A 255 -34.61 47.31 19.69
C THR A 255 -34.95 45.93 20.32
N THR A 256 -34.10 45.57 21.28
CA THR A 256 -34.43 45.03 22.62
C THR A 256 -34.70 43.54 22.90
N ASN A 257 -33.88 43.08 23.85
CA ASN A 257 -34.20 42.26 25.04
C ASN A 257 -34.45 40.75 24.86
N ASN A 258 -33.47 39.93 25.26
CA ASN A 258 -33.31 39.62 26.69
C ASN A 258 -32.01 38.84 26.95
N SER A 259 -31.17 39.45 27.79
CA SER A 259 -29.96 38.87 28.32
C SER A 259 -30.28 38.15 29.63
N ASN A 260 -29.86 36.90 29.77
CA ASN A 260 -29.55 36.33 31.07
C ASN A 260 -28.31 35.43 30.94
N GLN A 261 -27.34 35.77 31.78
CA GLN A 261 -26.01 35.19 31.97
C GLN A 261 -26.07 33.69 32.29
N VAL A 262 -25.00 32.94 32.01
CA VAL A 262 -24.03 32.49 33.04
C VAL A 262 -22.70 32.15 32.38
N THR A 263 -21.67 32.92 32.72
CA THR A 263 -20.26 32.56 32.73
C THR A 263 -19.94 31.66 33.92
N SER A 264 -19.16 30.61 33.70
CA SER A 264 -18.30 30.02 34.73
C SER A 264 -16.99 29.59 34.09
N THR A 265 -15.97 30.39 34.37
CA THR A 265 -14.58 29.96 34.48
C THR A 265 -14.46 28.99 35.65
N ASP A 266 -13.75 27.87 35.47
CA ASP A 266 -12.91 27.32 36.53
C ASP A 266 -11.79 26.43 35.96
N VAL A 267 -10.59 26.97 36.09
CA VAL A 267 -9.34 26.34 36.55
C VAL A 267 -9.05 24.92 36.05
N SER A 268 -8.09 24.86 35.13
CA SER A 268 -7.28 23.68 34.83
C SER A 268 -6.52 23.20 36.08
N ASN A 269 -6.93 22.06 36.63
CA ASN A 269 -6.00 21.10 37.24
C ASN A 269 -6.68 19.73 37.34
N LYS A 270 -6.15 18.74 36.64
CA LYS A 270 -6.43 17.32 36.90
C LYS A 270 -5.29 16.46 36.35
N ASP A 271 -4.14 16.55 37.02
CA ASP A 271 -3.30 15.39 37.19
C ASP A 271 -4.03 14.42 38.14
N ASN A 272 -4.42 13.25 37.64
CA ASN A 272 -4.12 11.96 38.25
C ASN A 272 -4.82 10.83 37.47
N GLU A 273 -3.96 10.02 36.85
CA GLU A 273 -4.25 8.66 36.40
C GLU A 273 -4.63 7.79 37.60
N ASP A 274 -5.70 7.00 37.48
CA ASP A 274 -5.93 5.84 38.36
C ASP A 274 -6.22 4.59 37.51
N SER A 275 -5.20 4.09 36.79
CA SER A 275 -5.22 2.74 36.26
C SER A 275 -4.70 1.77 37.34
N ILE A 276 -5.60 1.11 38.07
CA ILE A 276 -5.21 0.05 39.01
C ILE A 276 -4.74 -1.16 38.19
N THR A 277 -3.45 -1.48 38.31
CA THR A 277 -2.86 -2.65 37.65
C THR A 277 -2.81 -3.81 38.64
N VAL A 278 -3.51 -4.90 38.35
CA VAL A 278 -3.48 -6.12 39.19
C VAL A 278 -2.55 -7.13 38.55
N TYR A 279 -1.57 -7.59 39.31
CA TYR A 279 -0.66 -8.65 38.93
C TYR A 279 -1.05 -9.94 39.64
N VAL A 280 -1.28 -11.01 38.86
CA VAL A 280 -1.46 -12.35 39.42
C VAL A 280 -0.14 -13.10 39.24
N VAL A 281 0.39 -13.58 40.36
CA VAL A 281 1.61 -14.39 40.38
C VAL A 281 1.19 -15.86 40.46
N VAL A 282 1.44 -16.61 39.39
CA VAL A 282 1.20 -18.05 39.37
C VAL A 282 2.55 -18.74 39.53
N GLY A 283 2.74 -19.40 40.67
CA GLY A 283 3.93 -20.21 40.95
C GLY A 283 3.71 -21.64 40.48
N ILE A 284 4.54 -22.13 39.57
CA ILE A 284 4.58 -23.54 39.20
C ILE A 284 5.93 -24.08 39.67
N ALA A 285 5.88 -25.07 40.56
CA ALA A 285 7.06 -25.78 41.02
C ALA A 285 7.14 -27.13 40.29
N ALA A 286 8.27 -27.41 39.67
CA ALA A 286 8.57 -28.71 39.08
C ALA A 286 9.91 -29.22 39.61
N LEU A 287 9.95 -30.51 39.94
CA LEU A 287 11.15 -31.19 40.45
C LEU A 287 11.79 -31.94 39.28
N VAL A 288 13.00 -31.53 38.90
CA VAL A 288 13.77 -32.20 37.84
C VAL A 288 15.13 -32.61 38.38
N CYS A 289 15.34 -33.93 38.37
CA CYS A 289 16.51 -34.75 38.65
C CYS A 289 17.39 -34.49 39.89
N THR A 290 17.59 -33.27 40.40
CA THR A 290 18.23 -33.02 41.71
C THR A 290 17.87 -31.68 42.37
N GLY A 291 16.89 -30.92 41.87
CA GLY A 291 16.49 -29.65 42.51
C GLY A 291 15.07 -29.20 42.16
N LEU A 292 14.45 -28.49 43.10
CA LEU A 292 13.10 -27.93 42.98
C LEU A 292 13.19 -26.58 42.27
N VAL A 293 12.66 -26.51 41.05
CA VAL A 293 12.63 -25.28 40.25
C VAL A 293 11.27 -24.62 40.42
N ILE A 294 11.25 -23.41 40.96
CA ILE A 294 10.05 -22.58 41.11
C ILE A 294 10.07 -21.52 40.02
N MET A 295 9.10 -21.59 39.11
CA MET A 295 8.86 -20.55 38.12
C MET A 295 7.68 -19.69 38.57
N LEU A 296 7.90 -18.37 38.68
CA LEU A 296 6.85 -17.39 38.98
C LEU A 296 6.51 -16.65 37.71
N ILE A 297 5.29 -16.87 37.20
CA ILE A 297 4.79 -16.17 36.04
C ILE A 297 3.91 -15.02 36.53
N ILE A 298 4.29 -13.79 36.19
CA ILE A 298 3.54 -12.58 36.51
C ILE A 298 2.70 -12.20 35.29
N LEU A 299 1.39 -12.40 35.37
CA LEU A 299 0.46 -12.00 34.32
C LEU A 299 -0.10 -10.61 34.62
N LYS A 300 0.08 -9.68 33.68
CA LYS A 300 -0.47 -8.30 33.74
C LYS A 300 -1.82 -8.27 33.03
N PHE A 301 -2.90 -8.11 33.79
CA PHE A 301 -4.23 -7.90 33.21
C PHE A 301 -4.60 -6.42 33.30
N GLY A 302 -4.70 -5.75 32.15
CA GLY A 302 -5.28 -4.42 32.05
C GLY A 302 -6.80 -4.51 31.98
N ARG A 303 -7.53 -3.84 32.89
CA ARG A 303 -8.99 -3.77 32.82
C ARG A 303 -9.40 -2.55 31.97
N HIS A 304 -9.96 -2.79 30.80
CA HIS A 304 -10.67 -1.76 30.03
C HIS A 304 -12.08 -1.57 30.62
N SER A 305 -12.55 -0.32 30.76
CA SER A 305 -13.70 0.05 31.59
C SER A 305 -15.10 -0.43 31.15
N LYS A 306 -15.23 -1.42 30.25
CA LYS A 306 -16.56 -1.78 29.69
C LYS A 306 -17.02 -3.23 29.74
N PHE A 307 -16.25 -4.19 30.25
CA PHE A 307 -16.77 -5.56 30.40
C PHE A 307 -16.34 -6.19 31.73
N GLY A 308 -17.33 -6.48 32.58
CA GLY A 308 -17.14 -7.24 33.81
C GLY A 308 -17.37 -8.74 33.56
N MET A 309 -16.46 -9.59 34.02
CA MET A 309 -16.72 -11.02 34.18
C MET A 309 -16.82 -11.37 35.66
N LYS A 310 -18.02 -11.83 36.06
CA LYS A 310 -18.31 -12.56 37.29
C LYS A 310 -17.89 -14.02 37.07
N GLY A 311 -17.13 -14.58 38.02
CA GLY A 311 -16.86 -16.01 38.09
C GLY A 311 -16.52 -16.40 39.54
N SER A 312 -17.31 -17.32 40.09
CA SER A 312 -17.25 -17.78 41.48
C SER A 312 -16.08 -18.74 41.71
N VAL A 313 -15.28 -18.54 42.76
CA VAL A 313 -14.21 -19.47 43.15
C VAL A 313 -14.74 -20.45 44.20
N LEU A 314 -14.78 -21.74 43.86
CA LEU A 314 -15.05 -22.84 44.81
C LEU A 314 -13.73 -23.29 45.45
N PHE A 315 -13.65 -23.24 46.78
CA PHE A 315 -12.55 -23.81 47.55
C PHE A 315 -12.88 -25.26 47.92
N HIS A 316 -12.01 -26.20 47.57
CA HIS A 316 -12.01 -27.55 48.13
C HIS A 316 -10.79 -27.68 49.05
N LYS A 317 -11.04 -27.95 50.34
CA LYS A 317 -10.01 -28.33 51.33
C LYS A 317 -9.90 -29.85 51.34
N ILE A 318 -8.69 -30.37 51.23
CA ILE A 318 -8.36 -31.75 51.61
C ILE A 318 -7.36 -31.66 52.77
N PRO A 319 -7.61 -32.33 53.92
CA PRO A 319 -6.71 -32.30 55.07
C PRO A 319 -5.50 -33.23 54.86
N LEU A 320 -4.38 -32.85 55.48
CA LEU A 320 -3.20 -33.69 55.68
C LEU A 320 -3.34 -34.37 57.04
N ASP A 321 -3.33 -35.70 57.09
CA ASP A 321 -3.03 -36.46 58.31
C ASP A 321 -1.83 -37.38 58.04
N GLU A 322 -0.88 -37.29 58.99
CA GLU A 322 0.34 -38.08 59.33
C GLU A 322 1.36 -38.48 58.25
#